data_AF-A0A7L1TEQ9-F1
#
_entry.id   AF-A0A7L1TEQ9-F1
#
_cell.length_a   1.000
_cell.length_b   1.000
_cell.length_c   1.000
_cell.angle_alpha   90.00
_cell.angle_beta   90.00
_cell.angle_gamma   90.00
#
_symmetry.space_group_name_H-M   'P 1'
#
loop_
_entity.id
_entity.type
_entity.pdbx_description
1 polymer ?
#
loop_
_entity_poly.entity_id
_entity_poly.type
_entity_poly.pdbx_seq_one_letter_code
_entity_poly.pdbx_strand_id
1 'polypeptide(L)'
;PIQVELRGSAPDVVLQMLQPEGAKRILRDTDDVSVLHNVSHHLLAGTPSPHKKFLAVGLASVQRPRGYYLPATLQSLFKQSTEEELQEMVVVVHLADADPRWNMRVATDIAHKFAHHILLGRLLLIHAPHEFYPTLEGLKRNYNDPEERVRFRSKQNVDYAFLLAFAANLSSYYLMIEDDVRCAKSFLTAIRKALASREGSNWATLEFSKLGYIGKLYRSSDLPRLARFLLLFYQEMPCDWLLVHFRLLLTQKDVIRFKPSLFQHMGLYSSFQGTVNRLEDDEFEADALDLPDNPPAVLFTSMSIFENYAPLKAYSTAEGYFWGKDPVAGSVFSIVFQQPARVTRVRVRTGSKERQGDFLRAGVLELGQRRWADRQDCSAYTSMGTFEKGTFERWGLEKAMPNPVECVRIRVTRDQSEWLIIQSIDIWTTAGT
;
A
#
# COMPACT_ATOMS: atom_id res chain seq x y z
N PRO A 1 -17.66 51.49 62.23
CA PRO A 1 -17.18 50.69 63.38
C PRO A 1 -16.01 49.78 62.97
N ILE A 2 -14.82 50.24 63.33
CA ILE A 2 -13.62 49.47 63.71
C ILE A 2 -12.96 48.59 62.63
N GLN A 3 -11.84 49.14 62.11
CA GLN A 3 -10.66 48.42 61.67
C GLN A 3 -10.16 47.42 62.73
N VAL A 4 -9.71 46.25 62.30
CA VAL A 4 -8.53 45.60 62.91
C VAL A 4 -7.54 45.26 61.80
N GLU A 5 -6.40 45.93 61.90
CA GLU A 5 -5.12 45.70 61.23
C GLU A 5 -4.32 44.73 62.16
N LEU A 6 -3.50 43.78 61.71
CA LEU A 6 -2.08 43.99 61.38
C LEU A 6 -1.35 42.65 61.09
N ARG A 7 -0.43 42.72 60.12
CA ARG A 7 0.90 42.06 59.95
C ARG A 7 0.95 40.53 59.91
N GLY A 8 1.43 39.92 58.82
CA GLY A 8 2.84 39.86 58.40
C GLY A 8 3.19 38.36 58.40
N SER A 9 3.80 37.70 57.42
CA SER A 9 5.00 37.98 56.63
C SER A 9 5.03 36.97 55.47
N ALA A 10 5.42 37.37 54.26
CA ALA A 10 5.99 36.44 53.28
C ALA A 10 7.42 36.07 53.76
N PRO A 11 8.00 34.89 53.39
CA PRO A 11 8.35 34.66 51.98
C PRO A 11 8.26 33.20 51.47
N ASP A 12 8.01 33.08 50.17
CA ASP A 12 8.75 32.23 49.23
C ASP A 12 9.12 30.80 49.65
N VAL A 13 8.17 29.84 49.66
CA VAL A 13 8.56 28.41 49.54
C VAL A 13 7.58 27.55 48.72
N VAL A 14 6.34 27.95 48.45
CA VAL A 14 5.33 26.98 47.94
C VAL A 14 5.09 27.04 46.42
N LEU A 15 5.84 27.86 45.66
CA LEU A 15 5.75 27.89 44.18
C LEU A 15 6.94 27.24 43.49
N GLN A 16 7.45 26.14 44.01
CA GLN A 16 8.58 25.43 43.41
C GLN A 16 8.39 23.90 43.36
N MET A 17 7.22 23.40 42.95
CA MET A 17 7.05 21.95 42.68
C MET A 17 6.12 21.60 41.50
N LEU A 18 6.02 22.45 40.48
CA LEU A 18 5.53 22.00 39.17
C LEU A 18 6.73 21.78 38.24
N GLN A 19 7.13 20.51 38.12
CA GLN A 19 8.17 20.01 37.23
C GLN A 19 8.00 20.57 35.79
N PRO A 20 8.97 21.33 35.25
CA PRO A 20 8.88 21.93 33.92
C PRO A 20 9.16 20.96 32.76
N GLU A 21 9.45 19.68 33.04
CA GLU A 21 9.87 18.75 32.00
C GLU A 21 8.79 18.49 30.93
N GLY A 22 7.51 18.40 31.32
CA GLY A 22 6.42 18.18 30.37
C GLY A 22 6.24 19.35 29.39
N ALA A 23 6.30 20.59 29.88
CA ALA A 23 6.16 21.79 29.05
C ALA A 23 7.38 22.02 28.14
N LYS A 24 8.60 21.73 28.62
CA LYS A 24 9.81 21.77 27.80
C LYS A 24 9.82 20.69 26.70
N ARG A 25 9.26 19.50 26.99
CA ARG A 25 9.11 18.42 25.99
C ARG A 25 8.11 18.80 24.90
N ILE A 26 6.95 19.34 25.25
CA ILE A 26 5.95 19.80 24.27
C ILE A 26 6.53 20.88 23.36
N LEU A 27 7.26 21.85 23.90
CA LEU A 27 7.94 22.90 23.11
C LEU A 27 8.95 22.31 22.11
N ARG A 28 9.74 21.32 22.55
CA ARG A 28 10.73 20.63 21.71
C ARG A 28 10.06 19.81 20.59
N ASP A 29 8.95 19.13 20.90
CA ASP A 29 8.18 18.37 19.92
C ASP A 29 7.53 19.30 18.86
N THR A 30 7.11 20.52 19.23
CA THR A 30 6.65 21.53 18.26
C THR A 30 7.77 22.11 17.39
N ASP A 31 8.96 22.30 17.94
CA ASP A 31 10.14 22.72 17.16
C ASP A 31 10.51 21.66 16.11
N ASP A 32 10.47 20.37 16.47
CA ASP A 32 10.75 19.27 15.56
C ASP A 32 9.74 19.22 14.38
N VAL A 33 8.46 19.51 14.60
CA VAL A 33 7.46 19.55 13.50
C VAL A 33 7.68 20.74 12.55
N SER A 34 8.23 21.84 13.05
CA SER A 34 8.56 23.02 12.23
C SER A 34 9.70 22.76 11.24
N VAL A 35 10.58 21.79 11.55
CA VAL A 35 11.70 21.37 10.70
C VAL A 35 11.21 21.01 9.29
N LEU A 36 10.08 20.30 9.15
CA LEU A 36 9.57 19.86 7.85
C LEU A 36 9.19 21.01 6.90
N HIS A 37 8.92 22.20 7.44
CA HIS A 37 8.67 23.39 6.63
C HIS A 37 9.96 24.09 6.16
N ASN A 38 11.07 23.84 6.85
CA ASN A 38 12.35 24.52 6.66
C ASN A 38 13.47 23.59 6.16
N VAL A 39 13.22 22.28 6.01
CA VAL A 39 14.22 21.35 5.45
C VAL A 39 14.54 21.78 4.03
N SER A 40 15.79 22.18 3.83
CA SER A 40 16.34 22.40 2.50
C SER A 40 16.97 21.10 2.02
N HIS A 41 16.26 20.33 1.21
CA HIS A 41 16.83 19.17 0.55
C HIS A 41 17.87 19.60 -0.48
N HIS A 42 19.03 18.96 -0.45
CA HIS A 42 20.01 19.05 -1.52
C HIS A 42 19.58 18.13 -2.66
N LEU A 43 19.25 18.72 -3.81
CA LEU A 43 19.02 17.97 -5.04
C LEU A 43 20.38 17.60 -5.65
N LEU A 44 20.78 16.35 -5.47
CA LEU A 44 22.09 15.84 -5.92
C LEU A 44 22.08 15.49 -7.41
N ALA A 45 20.93 15.06 -7.95
CA ALA A 45 20.75 14.84 -9.37
C ALA A 45 19.27 14.88 -9.78
N GLY A 46 19.03 15.25 -11.04
CA GLY A 46 17.70 15.36 -11.63
C GLY A 46 17.09 16.74 -11.46
N THR A 47 15.89 16.93 -11.98
CA THR A 47 15.11 18.15 -11.83
C THR A 47 13.63 17.78 -11.69
N PRO A 48 12.93 18.22 -10.63
CA PRO A 48 11.51 17.95 -10.50
C PRO A 48 10.72 18.46 -11.70
N SER A 49 9.76 17.66 -12.17
CA SER A 49 8.85 18.11 -13.22
C SER A 49 7.91 19.20 -12.70
N PRO A 50 7.58 20.23 -13.51
CA PRO A 50 6.57 21.21 -13.14
C PRO A 50 5.15 20.61 -13.12
N HIS A 51 4.95 19.46 -13.77
CA HIS A 51 3.68 18.76 -13.82
C HIS A 51 3.67 17.58 -12.84
N LYS A 52 2.58 17.47 -12.06
CA LYS A 52 2.38 16.32 -11.18
C LYS A 52 2.29 15.04 -12.00
N LYS A 53 3.07 14.04 -11.59
CA LYS A 53 3.02 12.68 -12.12
C LYS A 53 1.85 11.91 -11.50
N PHE A 54 1.54 10.73 -12.04
CA PHE A 54 0.57 9.85 -11.39
C PHE A 54 1.14 9.25 -10.12
N LEU A 55 2.37 8.70 -10.19
CA LEU A 55 3.03 8.00 -9.10
C LEU A 55 4.42 8.60 -8.79
N ALA A 56 4.71 8.79 -7.52
CA ALA A 56 6.07 8.96 -7.02
C ALA A 56 6.46 7.68 -6.27
N VAL A 57 7.62 7.10 -6.59
CA VAL A 57 8.16 5.94 -5.87
C VAL A 57 9.33 6.42 -5.02
N GLY A 58 9.22 6.33 -3.71
CA GLY A 58 10.24 6.80 -2.78
C GLY A 58 10.94 5.66 -2.06
N LEU A 59 12.27 5.76 -1.99
CA LEU A 59 13.13 4.89 -1.20
C LEU A 59 14.26 5.69 -0.55
N ALA A 60 14.70 5.24 0.63
CA ALA A 60 15.90 5.76 1.29
C ALA A 60 17.03 4.72 1.22
N SER A 61 18.27 5.19 1.04
CA SER A 61 19.45 4.32 1.00
C SER A 61 20.54 4.85 1.94
N VAL A 62 21.17 3.92 2.65
CA VAL A 62 22.28 4.15 3.59
C VAL A 62 23.38 3.14 3.32
N GLN A 63 24.61 3.44 3.74
CA GLN A 63 25.73 2.53 3.59
C GLN A 63 25.49 1.28 4.43
N ARG A 64 25.53 0.11 3.77
CA ARG A 64 25.52 -1.18 4.45
C ARG A 64 26.96 -1.65 4.71
N PRO A 65 27.22 -2.38 5.81
CA PRO A 65 28.50 -3.05 6.00
C PRO A 65 28.80 -4.07 4.89
N ARG A 66 27.74 -4.70 4.35
CA ARG A 66 27.81 -5.69 3.28
C ARG A 66 26.62 -5.53 2.33
N GLY A 67 26.85 -5.75 1.05
CA GLY A 67 25.84 -5.64 0.01
C GLY A 67 25.60 -4.20 -0.44
N TYR A 68 25.25 -4.03 -1.72
CA TYR A 68 24.87 -2.76 -2.31
C TYR A 68 23.77 -3.04 -3.34
N TYR A 69 22.52 -2.81 -2.93
CA TYR A 69 21.33 -3.27 -3.66
C TYR A 69 20.64 -2.18 -4.47
N LEU A 70 20.86 -0.90 -4.13
CA LEU A 70 20.21 0.25 -4.77
C LEU A 70 20.26 0.21 -6.31
N PRO A 71 21.40 -0.07 -6.98
CA PRO A 71 21.42 -0.16 -8.45
C PRO A 71 20.53 -1.28 -8.99
N ALA A 72 20.48 -2.43 -8.31
CA ALA A 72 19.65 -3.55 -8.74
C ALA A 72 18.16 -3.25 -8.57
N THR A 73 17.79 -2.56 -7.48
CA THR A 73 16.42 -2.08 -7.23
C THR A 73 15.98 -1.09 -8.30
N LEU A 74 16.79 -0.06 -8.59
CA LEU A 74 16.50 0.91 -9.64
C LEU A 74 16.43 0.25 -11.03
N GLN A 75 17.36 -0.66 -11.32
CA GLN A 75 17.33 -1.42 -12.57
C GLN A 75 16.05 -2.24 -12.71
N SER A 76 15.59 -2.89 -11.64
CA SER A 76 14.32 -3.62 -11.62
C SER A 76 13.15 -2.67 -11.85
N LEU A 77 13.10 -1.55 -11.15
CA LEU A 77 12.00 -0.58 -11.22
C LEU A 77 11.82 -0.06 -12.65
N PHE A 78 12.91 0.39 -13.28
CA PHE A 78 12.85 0.90 -14.65
C PHE A 78 12.64 -0.18 -15.70
N LYS A 79 13.30 -1.34 -15.60
CA LYS A 79 13.16 -2.42 -16.59
C LYS A 79 11.79 -3.10 -16.56
N GLN A 80 11.14 -3.14 -15.40
CA GLN A 80 9.83 -3.75 -15.23
C GLN A 80 8.68 -2.79 -15.54
N SER A 81 8.98 -1.52 -15.79
CA SER A 81 7.98 -0.53 -16.21
C SER A 81 7.91 -0.44 -17.73
N THR A 82 6.71 -0.26 -18.25
CA THR A 82 6.46 0.13 -19.64
C THR A 82 6.80 1.61 -19.85
N GLU A 83 6.96 2.04 -21.11
CA GLU A 83 7.28 3.44 -21.41
C GLU A 83 6.16 4.39 -21.00
N GLU A 84 4.90 3.96 -21.12
CA GLU A 84 3.72 4.68 -20.65
C GLU A 84 3.73 4.87 -19.12
N GLU A 85 4.10 3.83 -18.37
CA GLU A 85 4.26 3.94 -16.91
C GLU A 85 5.40 4.89 -16.54
N LEU A 86 6.53 4.83 -17.26
CA LEU A 86 7.68 5.70 -17.01
C LEU A 86 7.39 7.18 -17.28
N GLN A 87 6.48 7.52 -18.19
CA GLN A 87 6.05 8.90 -18.42
C GLN A 87 5.23 9.47 -17.26
N GLU A 88 4.52 8.59 -16.56
CA GLU A 88 3.59 8.89 -15.48
C GLU A 88 4.18 8.70 -14.07
N MET A 89 5.48 8.39 -13.99
CA MET A 89 6.16 8.04 -12.75
C MET A 89 7.44 8.88 -12.53
N VAL A 90 7.73 9.17 -11.26
CA VAL A 90 9.02 9.69 -10.82
C VAL A 90 9.54 8.87 -9.64
N VAL A 91 10.81 8.49 -9.69
CA VAL A 91 11.50 7.79 -8.60
C VAL A 91 12.31 8.80 -7.80
N VAL A 92 12.19 8.78 -6.47
CA VAL A 92 12.92 9.66 -5.56
C VAL A 92 13.75 8.80 -4.62
N VAL A 93 15.07 8.97 -4.70
CA VAL A 93 16.01 8.29 -3.80
C VAL A 93 16.57 9.29 -2.81
N HIS A 94 16.28 9.08 -1.54
CA HIS A 94 16.94 9.80 -0.44
C HIS A 94 18.23 9.09 -0.07
N LEU A 95 19.37 9.68 -0.44
CA LEU A 95 20.68 9.24 0.04
C LEU A 95 20.85 9.76 1.46
N ALA A 96 20.55 8.90 2.42
CA ALA A 96 20.32 9.27 3.81
C ALA A 96 21.53 8.93 4.71
N ASP A 97 22.68 8.55 4.16
CA ASP A 97 23.82 8.19 4.99
C ASP A 97 24.38 9.40 5.75
N ALA A 98 24.97 9.14 6.92
CA ALA A 98 25.61 10.18 7.71
C ALA A 98 26.94 10.67 7.10
N ASP A 99 27.61 9.85 6.28
CA ASP A 99 28.81 10.26 5.52
C ASP A 99 28.40 10.99 4.22
N PRO A 100 28.56 12.33 4.13
CA PRO A 100 28.25 13.07 2.91
C PRO A 100 29.13 12.65 1.73
N ARG A 101 30.35 12.13 2.00
CA ARG A 101 31.22 11.64 0.92
C ARG A 101 30.66 10.36 0.32
N TRP A 102 30.06 9.48 1.13
CA TRP A 102 29.35 8.30 0.62
C TRP A 102 28.16 8.72 -0.23
N ASN A 103 27.33 9.65 0.26
CA ASN A 103 26.18 10.17 -0.49
C ASN A 103 26.60 10.72 -1.86
N MET A 104 27.66 11.53 -1.92
CA MET A 104 28.16 12.08 -3.19
C MET A 104 28.71 11.02 -4.15
N ARG A 105 29.44 10.01 -3.63
CA ARG A 105 29.94 8.90 -4.45
C ARG A 105 28.78 8.09 -5.05
N VAL A 106 27.78 7.74 -4.23
CA VAL A 106 26.60 7.02 -4.69
C VAL A 106 25.79 7.86 -5.67
N ALA A 107 25.59 9.15 -5.40
CA ALA A 107 24.92 10.04 -6.32
C ALA A 107 25.60 10.07 -7.69
N THR A 108 26.93 10.11 -7.73
CA THR A 108 27.71 10.11 -8.96
C THR A 108 27.59 8.78 -9.72
N ASP A 109 27.72 7.66 -9.02
CA ASP A 109 27.57 6.31 -9.61
C ASP A 109 26.17 6.09 -10.20
N ILE A 110 25.13 6.43 -9.45
CA ILE A 110 23.74 6.32 -9.89
C ILE A 110 23.46 7.30 -11.03
N ALA A 111 23.98 8.53 -10.95
CA ALA A 111 23.82 9.52 -12.01
C ALA A 111 24.44 9.07 -13.33
N HIS A 112 25.59 8.40 -13.27
CA HIS A 112 26.22 7.82 -14.45
C HIS A 112 25.40 6.65 -15.01
N LYS A 113 25.02 5.68 -14.17
CA LYS A 113 24.31 4.45 -14.60
C LYS A 113 22.89 4.71 -15.12
N PHE A 114 22.19 5.69 -14.55
CA PHE A 114 20.79 6.00 -14.84
C PHE A 114 20.62 7.40 -15.45
N ALA A 115 21.66 7.91 -16.12
CA ALA A 115 21.69 9.24 -16.73
C ALA A 115 20.45 9.53 -17.60
N HIS A 116 20.03 8.55 -18.40
CA HIS A 116 18.83 8.64 -19.23
C HIS A 116 17.57 8.94 -18.42
N HIS A 117 17.35 8.23 -17.30
CA HIS A 117 16.17 8.45 -16.45
C HIS A 117 16.24 9.80 -15.70
N ILE A 118 17.43 10.26 -15.36
CA ILE A 118 17.64 11.59 -14.75
C ILE A 118 17.31 12.70 -15.74
N LEU A 119 17.82 12.61 -16.98
CA LEU A 119 17.57 13.60 -18.03
C LEU A 119 16.09 13.69 -18.40
N LEU A 120 15.36 12.57 -18.36
CA LEU A 120 13.92 12.55 -18.59
C LEU A 120 13.07 12.94 -17.36
N GLY A 121 13.69 13.33 -16.25
CA GLY A 121 12.98 13.69 -15.02
C GLY A 121 12.27 12.53 -14.33
N ARG A 122 12.71 11.28 -14.60
CA ARG A 122 12.16 10.03 -14.03
C ARG A 122 12.86 9.61 -12.74
N LEU A 123 14.05 10.15 -12.46
CA LEU A 123 14.83 9.84 -11.26
C LEU A 123 15.36 11.13 -10.62
N LEU A 124 15.10 11.28 -9.32
CA LEU A 124 15.60 12.36 -8.48
C LEU A 124 16.46 11.76 -7.36
N LEU A 125 17.66 12.31 -7.15
CA LEU A 125 18.52 11.96 -6.02
C LEU A 125 18.54 13.15 -5.08
N ILE A 126 18.13 12.92 -3.83
CA ILE A 126 18.06 13.95 -2.81
C ILE A 126 18.89 13.57 -1.59
N HIS A 127 19.30 14.58 -0.84
CA HIS A 127 19.88 14.43 0.48
C HIS A 127 19.30 15.48 1.42
N ALA A 128 19.03 15.09 2.66
CA ALA A 128 18.63 16.01 3.72
C ALA A 128 19.84 16.19 4.65
N PRO A 129 20.38 17.41 4.79
CA PRO A 129 21.55 17.65 5.63
C PRO A 129 21.31 17.28 7.10
N HIS A 130 22.35 16.79 7.77
CA HIS A 130 22.25 16.29 9.15
C HIS A 130 21.87 17.38 10.16
N GLU A 131 22.16 18.64 9.88
CA GLU A 131 21.77 19.80 10.71
C GLU A 131 20.25 19.95 10.88
N PHE A 132 19.46 19.40 9.97
CA PHE A 132 17.99 19.38 10.09
C PHE A 132 17.48 18.17 10.89
N TYR A 133 18.31 17.18 11.23
CA TYR A 133 17.84 16.03 12.00
C TYR A 133 17.59 16.44 13.46
N PRO A 134 16.50 15.97 14.08
CA PRO A 134 16.32 16.10 15.52
C PRO A 134 17.39 15.28 16.25
N THR A 135 17.58 15.53 17.55
CA THR A 135 18.61 14.83 18.32
C THR A 135 18.43 13.31 18.23
N LEU A 136 19.50 12.61 17.83
CA LEU A 136 19.57 11.15 17.81
C LEU A 136 20.32 10.59 19.04
N GLU A 137 20.58 11.44 20.03
CA GLU A 137 21.20 11.11 21.31
C GLU A 137 20.16 11.16 22.43
N GLY A 138 20.36 10.33 23.46
CA GLY A 138 19.46 10.28 24.63
C GLY A 138 18.04 9.79 24.32
N LEU A 139 17.89 8.95 23.29
CA LEU A 139 16.61 8.46 22.79
C LEU A 139 15.89 7.54 23.80
N LYS A 140 14.55 7.58 23.77
CA LYS A 140 13.70 6.71 24.61
C LYS A 140 13.91 5.22 24.28
N ARG A 141 14.07 4.39 25.32
CA ARG A 141 14.30 2.94 25.21
C ARG A 141 13.03 2.13 25.54
N ASN A 142 11.94 2.41 24.86
CA ASN A 142 10.61 1.83 25.15
C ASN A 142 10.55 0.30 25.05
N TYR A 143 11.44 -0.34 24.28
CA TYR A 143 11.43 -1.78 24.01
C TYR A 143 12.70 -2.50 24.49
N ASN A 144 13.52 -1.85 25.33
CA ASN A 144 14.80 -2.38 25.80
C ASN A 144 15.79 -2.79 24.70
N ASP A 145 15.61 -2.28 23.48
CA ASP A 145 16.60 -2.45 22.41
C ASP A 145 17.95 -1.82 22.78
N PRO A 146 19.07 -2.34 22.23
CA PRO A 146 20.38 -1.69 22.30
C PRO A 146 20.32 -0.26 21.76
N GLU A 147 21.14 0.63 22.32
CA GLU A 147 21.15 2.05 21.95
C GLU A 147 21.40 2.28 20.45
N GLU A 148 22.32 1.54 19.85
CA GLU A 148 22.58 1.60 18.40
C GLU A 148 21.33 1.27 17.56
N ARG A 149 20.54 0.28 18.00
CA ARG A 149 19.31 -0.11 17.31
C ARG A 149 18.23 0.95 17.46
N VAL A 150 18.12 1.54 18.65
CA VAL A 150 17.20 2.68 18.89
C VAL A 150 17.59 3.86 18.00
N ARG A 151 18.87 4.22 17.96
CA ARG A 151 19.39 5.28 17.09
C ARG A 151 19.11 5.00 15.62
N PHE A 152 19.35 3.77 15.17
CA PHE A 152 19.10 3.35 13.79
C PHE A 152 17.62 3.48 13.41
N ARG A 153 16.70 2.87 14.19
CA ARG A 153 15.26 2.93 13.88
C ARG A 153 14.70 4.36 13.97
N SER A 154 15.19 5.16 14.90
CA SER A 154 14.77 6.55 15.05
C SER A 154 15.26 7.43 13.90
N LYS A 155 16.51 7.24 13.47
CA LYS A 155 17.01 7.90 12.25
C LYS A 155 16.19 7.52 11.02
N GLN A 156 15.85 6.23 10.87
CA GLN A 156 15.06 5.75 9.74
C GLN A 156 13.68 6.41 9.66
N ASN A 157 13.02 6.65 10.80
CA ASN A 157 11.77 7.43 10.84
C ASN A 157 11.96 8.84 10.27
N VAL A 158 13.04 9.52 10.66
CA VAL A 158 13.37 10.87 10.16
C VAL A 158 13.70 10.84 8.67
N ASP A 159 14.47 9.85 8.22
CA ASP A 159 14.84 9.67 6.81
C ASP A 159 13.57 9.61 5.93
N TYR A 160 12.62 8.76 6.30
CA TYR A 160 11.35 8.66 5.60
C TYR A 160 10.49 9.91 5.76
N ALA A 161 10.46 10.55 6.92
CA ALA A 161 9.74 11.81 7.09
C ALA A 161 10.22 12.88 6.09
N PHE A 162 11.54 13.01 5.90
CA PHE A 162 12.13 13.95 4.95
C PHE A 162 11.87 13.56 3.50
N LEU A 163 11.94 12.28 3.17
CA LEU A 163 11.59 11.80 1.83
C LEU A 163 10.12 12.07 1.48
N LEU A 164 9.20 11.79 2.41
CA LEU A 164 7.76 12.03 2.23
C LEU A 164 7.46 13.53 2.07
N ALA A 165 8.12 14.38 2.85
CA ALA A 165 7.97 15.83 2.76
C ALA A 165 8.39 16.36 1.38
N PHE A 166 9.53 15.88 0.86
CA PHE A 166 9.98 16.24 -0.48
C PHE A 166 9.01 15.74 -1.58
N ALA A 167 8.52 14.51 -1.45
CA ALA A 167 7.70 13.88 -2.47
C ALA A 167 6.23 14.35 -2.51
N ALA A 168 5.76 15.06 -1.47
CA ALA A 168 4.35 15.42 -1.26
C ALA A 168 3.66 16.11 -2.45
N ASN A 169 4.42 16.86 -3.26
CA ASN A 169 3.87 17.61 -4.39
C ASN A 169 4.28 17.10 -5.77
N LEU A 170 5.00 15.98 -5.86
CA LEU A 170 5.52 15.46 -7.13
C LEU A 170 4.49 14.66 -7.93
N SER A 171 3.50 14.09 -7.27
CA SER A 171 2.54 13.17 -7.88
C SER A 171 1.16 13.19 -7.21
N SER A 172 0.21 12.45 -7.77
CA SER A 172 -1.09 12.16 -7.14
C SER A 172 -1.02 11.08 -6.07
N TYR A 173 -0.18 10.07 -6.27
CA TYR A 173 0.03 8.95 -5.34
C TYR A 173 1.51 8.75 -5.04
N TYR A 174 1.81 8.26 -3.85
CA TYR A 174 3.17 7.94 -3.41
C TYR A 174 3.26 6.48 -2.99
N LEU A 175 4.26 5.78 -3.49
CA LEU A 175 4.59 4.40 -3.15
C LEU A 175 5.90 4.36 -2.36
N MET A 176 5.86 3.83 -1.16
CA MET A 176 7.04 3.57 -0.33
C MET A 176 7.61 2.17 -0.64
N ILE A 177 8.91 2.10 -0.94
CA ILE A 177 9.67 0.85 -1.08
C ILE A 177 11.06 1.00 -0.43
N GLU A 178 11.80 -0.11 -0.33
CA GLU A 178 13.19 -0.16 0.13
C GLU A 178 14.20 -0.11 -1.03
N ASP A 179 15.48 0.07 -0.70
CA ASP A 179 16.60 0.08 -1.65
C ASP A 179 17.10 -1.32 -2.06
N ASP A 180 16.45 -2.39 -1.60
CA ASP A 180 16.76 -3.79 -1.88
C ASP A 180 15.51 -4.61 -2.30
N VAL A 181 14.74 -4.06 -3.23
CA VAL A 181 13.47 -4.62 -3.71
C VAL A 181 13.53 -4.97 -5.20
N ARG A 182 12.96 -6.12 -5.56
CA ARG A 182 12.61 -6.49 -6.93
C ARG A 182 11.15 -6.17 -7.20
N CYS A 183 10.88 -5.52 -8.32
CA CYS A 183 9.52 -5.15 -8.75
C CYS A 183 8.93 -6.21 -9.68
N ALA A 184 7.61 -6.39 -9.62
CA ALA A 184 6.84 -7.12 -10.62
C ALA A 184 6.73 -6.33 -11.92
N LYS A 185 6.52 -7.03 -13.04
CA LYS A 185 6.31 -6.42 -14.35
C LYS A 185 5.01 -5.59 -14.37
N SER A 186 5.08 -4.37 -14.94
CA SER A 186 3.97 -3.43 -15.06
C SER A 186 3.25 -3.13 -13.74
N PHE A 187 4.03 -3.00 -12.64
CA PHE A 187 3.47 -2.81 -11.30
C PHE A 187 2.63 -1.53 -11.17
N LEU A 188 2.93 -0.47 -11.92
CA LEU A 188 2.17 0.78 -11.87
C LEU A 188 0.76 0.58 -12.46
N THR A 189 0.67 -0.21 -13.52
CA THR A 189 -0.60 -0.63 -14.13
C THR A 189 -1.42 -1.46 -13.16
N ALA A 190 -0.79 -2.42 -12.45
CA ALA A 190 -1.44 -3.19 -11.40
C ALA A 190 -1.97 -2.28 -10.26
N ILE A 191 -1.18 -1.29 -9.83
CA ILE A 191 -1.59 -0.29 -8.85
C ILE A 191 -2.78 0.55 -9.37
N ARG A 192 -2.79 0.95 -10.65
CA ARG A 192 -3.92 1.68 -11.26
C ARG A 192 -5.20 0.85 -11.22
N LYS A 193 -5.14 -0.43 -11.57
CA LYS A 193 -6.31 -1.34 -11.47
C LYS A 193 -6.82 -1.44 -10.04
N ALA A 194 -5.92 -1.61 -9.07
CA ALA A 194 -6.26 -1.65 -7.66
C ALA A 194 -6.93 -0.35 -7.18
N LEU A 195 -6.42 0.81 -7.58
CA LEU A 195 -7.00 2.12 -7.27
C LEU A 195 -8.39 2.29 -7.89
N ALA A 196 -8.58 1.89 -9.15
CA ALA A 196 -9.88 1.93 -9.83
C ALA A 196 -10.93 1.07 -9.11
N SER A 197 -10.53 -0.11 -8.60
CA SER A 197 -11.41 -0.97 -7.78
C SER A 197 -11.84 -0.34 -6.44
N ARG A 198 -11.17 0.75 -6.03
CA ARG A 198 -11.39 1.48 -4.78
C ARG A 198 -11.93 2.88 -5.01
N GLU A 199 -12.39 3.20 -6.21
CA GLU A 199 -13.00 4.48 -6.52
C GLU A 199 -14.22 4.74 -5.61
N GLY A 200 -14.33 5.96 -5.08
CA GLY A 200 -15.37 6.34 -4.11
C GLY A 200 -15.17 5.80 -2.68
N SER A 201 -14.16 4.95 -2.42
CA SER A 201 -13.85 4.49 -1.06
C SER A 201 -12.80 5.37 -0.37
N ASN A 202 -12.94 5.53 0.95
CA ASN A 202 -11.94 6.19 1.77
C ASN A 202 -10.95 5.14 2.32
N TRP A 203 -9.65 5.43 2.22
CA TRP A 203 -8.58 4.60 2.72
C TRP A 203 -7.38 5.47 3.06
N ALA A 204 -6.64 5.07 4.09
CA ALA A 204 -5.40 5.70 4.55
C ALA A 204 -4.18 5.08 3.87
N THR A 205 -4.17 3.77 3.67
CA THR A 205 -3.04 3.04 3.05
C THR A 205 -3.53 1.80 2.30
N LEU A 206 -2.99 1.59 1.10
CA LEU A 206 -3.12 0.34 0.35
C LEU A 206 -1.77 -0.38 0.35
N GLU A 207 -1.77 -1.71 0.39
CA GLU A 207 -0.54 -2.50 0.51
C GLU A 207 -0.37 -3.45 -0.68
N PHE A 208 0.85 -3.53 -1.23
CA PHE A 208 1.21 -4.38 -2.37
C PHE A 208 2.37 -5.34 -2.05
N SER A 209 2.65 -5.54 -0.77
CA SER A 209 3.53 -6.56 -0.22
C SER A 209 3.12 -6.90 1.21
N LYS A 210 3.47 -8.11 1.68
CA LYS A 210 3.33 -8.49 3.09
C LYS A 210 4.44 -7.93 3.98
N LEU A 211 5.55 -7.49 3.38
CA LEU A 211 6.80 -7.25 4.07
C LEU A 211 6.90 -5.80 4.58
N GLY A 212 6.75 -5.63 5.90
CA GLY A 212 7.04 -4.36 6.59
C GLY A 212 6.37 -3.16 5.93
N TYR A 213 7.16 -2.16 5.56
CA TYR A 213 6.77 -0.93 4.87
C TYR A 213 7.03 -0.95 3.36
N ILE A 214 7.41 -2.09 2.78
CA ILE A 214 7.53 -2.27 1.33
C ILE A 214 6.13 -2.25 0.71
N GLY A 215 5.97 -1.54 -0.41
CA GLY A 215 4.74 -1.56 -1.19
C GLY A 215 3.58 -0.84 -0.53
N LYS A 216 3.82 0.14 0.34
CA LYS A 216 2.76 0.95 0.96
C LYS A 216 2.43 2.15 0.07
N LEU A 217 1.19 2.23 -0.37
CA LEU A 217 0.68 3.30 -1.23
C LEU A 217 -0.15 4.29 -0.42
N TYR A 218 0.12 5.58 -0.63
CA TYR A 218 -0.57 6.70 -0.01
C TYR A 218 -1.06 7.68 -1.09
N ARG A 219 -2.09 8.47 -0.76
CA ARG A 219 -2.38 9.68 -1.54
C ARG A 219 -1.33 10.73 -1.22
N SER A 220 -0.84 11.42 -2.25
CA SER A 220 0.21 12.43 -2.04
C SER A 220 -0.25 13.59 -1.13
N SER A 221 -1.55 13.86 -1.11
CA SER A 221 -2.19 14.83 -0.21
C SER A 221 -2.04 14.50 1.28
N ASP A 222 -1.84 13.22 1.62
CA ASP A 222 -1.69 12.77 3.01
C ASP A 222 -0.22 12.76 3.47
N LEU A 223 0.74 12.89 2.55
CA LEU A 223 2.17 12.83 2.88
C LEU A 223 2.64 13.88 3.87
N PRO A 224 2.20 15.16 3.83
CA PRO A 224 2.59 16.12 4.84
C PRO A 224 2.15 15.70 6.25
N ARG A 225 0.99 15.05 6.37
CA ARG A 225 0.50 14.53 7.66
C ARG A 225 1.31 13.31 8.09
N LEU A 226 1.60 12.38 7.18
CA LEU A 226 2.40 11.20 7.47
C LEU A 226 3.85 11.55 7.84
N ALA A 227 4.47 12.48 7.12
CA ALA A 227 5.82 12.97 7.41
C ALA A 227 5.91 13.55 8.83
N ARG A 228 4.95 14.42 9.20
CA ARG A 228 4.86 14.97 10.56
C ARG A 228 4.61 13.89 11.61
N PHE A 229 3.80 12.89 11.30
CA PHE A 229 3.53 11.78 12.21
C PHE A 229 4.80 10.95 12.47
N LEU A 230 5.53 10.57 11.42
CA LEU A 230 6.79 9.84 11.57
C LEU A 230 7.84 10.65 12.33
N LEU A 231 7.91 11.96 12.07
CA LEU A 231 8.82 12.85 12.77
C LEU A 231 8.43 13.04 14.24
N LEU A 232 7.14 13.22 14.56
CA LEU A 232 6.67 13.39 15.94
C LEU A 232 6.94 12.14 16.80
N PHE A 233 6.81 10.95 16.21
CA PHE A 233 6.98 9.69 16.93
C PHE A 233 8.32 9.00 16.65
N TYR A 234 9.32 9.72 16.12
CA TYR A 234 10.56 9.13 15.64
C TYR A 234 11.33 8.36 16.73
N GLN A 235 11.22 8.78 18.00
CA GLN A 235 11.86 8.11 19.14
C GLN A 235 11.06 6.91 19.65
N GLU A 236 9.74 6.88 19.40
CA GLU A 236 8.84 5.99 20.10
C GLU A 236 8.92 4.56 19.59
N MET A 237 8.80 4.36 18.27
CA MET A 237 8.65 3.03 17.65
C MET A 237 9.37 2.93 16.29
N PRO A 238 9.68 1.72 15.78
CA PRO A 238 10.14 1.54 14.40
C PRO A 238 9.11 2.03 13.36
N CYS A 239 9.59 2.38 12.17
CA CYS A 239 8.76 2.94 11.08
C CYS A 239 7.56 2.04 10.74
N ASP A 240 7.78 0.73 10.56
CA ASP A 240 6.72 -0.25 10.28
C ASP A 240 5.53 -0.16 11.24
N TRP A 241 5.82 0.00 12.52
CA TRP A 241 4.80 0.04 13.57
C TRP A 241 4.08 1.37 13.57
N LEU A 242 4.81 2.47 13.33
CA LEU A 242 4.21 3.79 13.17
C LEU A 242 3.24 3.81 11.98
N LEU A 243 3.57 3.20 10.84
CA LEU A 243 2.64 3.13 9.70
C LEU A 243 1.34 2.39 10.05
N VAL A 244 1.41 1.32 10.84
CA VAL A 244 0.21 0.63 11.37
C VAL A 244 -0.62 1.58 12.22
N HIS A 245 0.00 2.32 13.15
CA HIS A 245 -0.72 3.28 13.98
C HIS A 245 -1.31 4.44 13.19
N PHE A 246 -0.61 4.97 12.18
CA PHE A 246 -1.12 6.01 11.30
C PHE A 246 -2.41 5.57 10.60
N ARG A 247 -2.41 4.36 10.03
CA ARG A 247 -3.59 3.77 9.38
C ARG A 247 -4.77 3.64 10.36
N LEU A 248 -4.51 3.15 11.58
CA LEU A 248 -5.54 2.98 12.61
C LEU A 248 -6.13 4.33 13.08
N LEU A 249 -5.30 5.36 13.25
CA LEU A 249 -5.74 6.71 13.64
C LEU A 249 -6.60 7.36 12.57
N LEU A 250 -6.36 7.04 11.30
CA LEU A 250 -7.21 7.45 10.17
C LEU A 250 -8.43 6.54 9.98
N THR A 251 -8.82 5.80 11.02
CA THR A 251 -10.03 4.97 11.10
C THR A 251 -10.07 3.77 10.13
N GLN A 252 -8.95 3.46 9.46
CA GLN A 252 -8.82 2.24 8.66
C GLN A 252 -8.33 1.10 9.58
N LYS A 253 -9.27 0.32 10.12
CA LYS A 253 -8.97 -0.85 10.96
C LYS A 253 -8.33 -1.99 10.16
N ASP A 254 -8.95 -2.29 9.01
CA ASP A 254 -8.55 -3.42 8.18
C ASP A 254 -7.34 -3.10 7.30
N VAL A 255 -6.50 -4.11 7.12
CA VAL A 255 -5.41 -4.08 6.13
C VAL A 255 -6.03 -4.26 4.74
N ILE A 256 -5.80 -3.31 3.83
CA ILE A 256 -6.23 -3.42 2.44
C ILE A 256 -5.00 -3.79 1.60
N ARG A 257 -4.66 -5.08 1.62
CA ARG A 257 -3.51 -5.65 0.90
C ARG A 257 -3.95 -6.32 -0.38
N PHE A 258 -3.34 -6.00 -1.51
CA PHE A 258 -3.62 -6.57 -2.82
C PHE A 258 -2.75 -7.79 -3.12
N LYS A 259 -3.34 -8.79 -3.78
CA LYS A 259 -2.67 -10.01 -4.24
C LYS A 259 -2.66 -10.09 -5.77
N PRO A 260 -1.59 -10.62 -6.39
CA PRO A 260 -0.32 -11.01 -5.77
C PRO A 260 0.50 -9.78 -5.32
N SER A 261 1.48 -10.00 -4.47
CA SER A 261 2.43 -8.97 -4.08
C SER A 261 3.22 -8.50 -5.30
N LEU A 262 3.42 -7.19 -5.43
CA LEU A 262 4.13 -6.57 -6.55
C LEU A 262 5.61 -6.32 -6.26
N PHE A 263 6.05 -6.57 -5.03
CA PHE A 263 7.39 -6.25 -4.54
C PHE A 263 7.95 -7.39 -3.70
N GLN A 264 9.19 -7.77 -4.00
CA GLN A 264 9.93 -8.82 -3.30
C GLN A 264 11.23 -8.26 -2.74
N HIS A 265 11.45 -8.41 -1.44
CA HIS A 265 12.74 -8.10 -0.82
C HIS A 265 13.83 -9.04 -1.36
N MET A 266 14.97 -8.48 -1.77
CA MET A 266 16.12 -9.20 -2.31
C MET A 266 17.42 -8.94 -1.54
N GLY A 267 17.37 -8.15 -0.47
CA GLY A 267 18.50 -7.91 0.42
C GLY A 267 18.89 -9.17 1.19
N LEU A 268 20.14 -9.62 1.05
CA LEU A 268 20.66 -10.73 1.87
C LEU A 268 21.21 -10.22 3.21
N TYR A 269 21.71 -8.98 3.26
CA TYR A 269 22.33 -8.40 4.44
C TYR A 269 21.56 -7.16 4.87
N SER A 270 21.14 -7.14 6.14
CA SER A 270 20.48 -5.99 6.77
C SER A 270 21.35 -4.74 6.72
N SER A 271 20.74 -3.57 6.51
CA SER A 271 21.39 -2.28 6.70
C SER A 271 21.80 -2.05 8.16
N PHE A 272 21.07 -2.62 9.12
CA PHE A 272 21.48 -2.68 10.51
C PHE A 272 22.42 -3.86 10.76
N GLN A 273 23.70 -3.56 11.06
CA GLN A 273 24.76 -4.52 11.44
C GLN A 273 25.11 -5.62 10.41
N GLY A 274 24.54 -5.61 9.20
CA GLY A 274 24.92 -6.57 8.14
C GLY A 274 24.50 -8.00 8.42
N THR A 275 23.51 -8.22 9.28
CA THR A 275 22.98 -9.57 9.60
C THR A 275 22.32 -10.21 8.38
N VAL A 276 22.43 -11.54 8.26
CA VAL A 276 21.79 -12.26 7.15
C VAL A 276 20.27 -12.21 7.33
N ASN A 277 19.58 -11.72 6.31
CA ASN A 277 18.12 -11.67 6.25
C ASN A 277 17.64 -12.35 4.97
N ARG A 278 16.62 -13.20 5.08
CA ARG A 278 16.01 -13.92 3.94
C ARG A 278 14.50 -13.77 4.02
N LEU A 279 14.03 -12.53 3.93
CA LEU A 279 12.60 -12.24 3.82
C LEU A 279 12.15 -12.57 2.41
N GLU A 280 11.22 -13.51 2.31
CA GLU A 280 10.53 -13.88 1.08
C GLU A 280 9.03 -13.60 1.24
N ASP A 281 8.41 -13.05 0.18
CA ASP A 281 6.96 -12.88 0.09
C ASP A 281 6.43 -14.02 -0.80
N ASP A 282 5.78 -15.00 -0.17
CA ASP A 282 5.25 -16.20 -0.83
C ASP A 282 4.11 -15.90 -1.82
N GLU A 283 3.60 -14.66 -1.83
CA GLU A 283 2.59 -14.18 -2.76
C GLU A 283 3.16 -13.26 -3.85
N PHE A 284 4.47 -13.09 -3.95
CA PHE A 284 5.08 -12.30 -5.02
C PHE A 284 4.93 -12.99 -6.38
N GLU A 285 4.38 -12.26 -7.36
CA GLU A 285 4.29 -12.72 -8.74
C GLU A 285 5.08 -11.78 -9.66
N ALA A 286 6.14 -12.32 -10.28
CA ALA A 286 7.04 -11.52 -11.11
C ALA A 286 6.35 -11.02 -12.40
N ASP A 287 5.38 -11.77 -12.92
CA ASP A 287 4.58 -11.41 -14.09
C ASP A 287 3.14 -11.07 -13.71
N ALA A 288 2.94 -9.85 -13.23
CA ALA A 288 1.61 -9.34 -12.84
C ALA A 288 0.74 -8.94 -14.06
N LEU A 289 1.11 -9.30 -15.29
CA LEU A 289 0.34 -8.96 -16.50
C LEU A 289 -1.00 -9.70 -16.57
N ASP A 290 -1.13 -10.89 -15.96
CA ASP A 290 -2.38 -11.67 -15.94
C ASP A 290 -3.33 -11.25 -14.80
N LEU A 291 -3.20 -10.03 -14.27
CA LEU A 291 -4.13 -9.53 -13.26
C LEU A 291 -5.50 -9.24 -13.88
N PRO A 292 -6.60 -9.70 -13.26
CA PRO A 292 -7.94 -9.41 -13.75
C PRO A 292 -8.23 -7.91 -13.71
N ASP A 293 -9.13 -7.48 -14.58
CA ASP A 293 -9.57 -6.09 -14.63
C ASP A 293 -10.61 -5.80 -13.55
N ASN A 294 -11.47 -6.78 -13.25
CA ASN A 294 -12.58 -6.69 -12.30
C ASN A 294 -13.28 -5.31 -12.32
N PRO A 295 -14.03 -5.00 -13.40
CA PRO A 295 -14.75 -3.72 -13.53
C PRO A 295 -15.57 -3.37 -12.29
N PRO A 296 -15.71 -2.08 -11.94
CA PRO A 296 -16.51 -1.65 -10.80
C PRO A 296 -17.91 -2.29 -10.83
N ALA A 297 -18.34 -2.88 -9.72
CA ALA A 297 -19.56 -3.67 -9.66
C ALA A 297 -20.21 -3.61 -8.27
N VAL A 298 -21.50 -3.90 -8.22
CA VAL A 298 -22.25 -4.17 -6.99
C VAL A 298 -22.47 -5.67 -6.89
N LEU A 299 -22.23 -6.24 -5.72
CA LEU A 299 -22.29 -7.67 -5.49
C LEU A 299 -23.46 -8.04 -4.59
N PHE A 300 -24.20 -9.06 -5.00
CA PHE A 300 -25.37 -9.58 -4.30
C PHE A 300 -25.24 -11.08 -4.12
N THR A 301 -25.84 -11.60 -3.05
CA THR A 301 -25.93 -13.04 -2.83
C THR A 301 -27.25 -13.35 -2.14
N SER A 302 -27.87 -14.48 -2.49
CA SER A 302 -29.03 -15.01 -1.77
C SER A 302 -28.63 -15.86 -0.56
N MET A 303 -27.34 -16.17 -0.40
CA MET A 303 -26.82 -16.99 0.69
C MET A 303 -26.55 -16.14 1.93
N SER A 304 -26.75 -16.73 3.10
CA SER A 304 -26.44 -16.07 4.38
C SER A 304 -24.93 -15.88 4.52
N ILE A 305 -24.49 -14.66 4.83
CA ILE A 305 -23.06 -14.32 4.94
C ILE A 305 -22.52 -14.74 6.31
N PHE A 306 -21.37 -15.40 6.37
CA PHE A 306 -20.66 -15.63 7.64
C PHE A 306 -19.85 -14.39 8.04
N GLU A 307 -20.13 -13.85 9.22
CA GLU A 307 -19.40 -12.71 9.83
C GLU A 307 -19.13 -11.56 8.84
N ASN A 308 -17.87 -11.21 8.62
CA ASN A 308 -17.44 -10.13 7.73
C ASN A 308 -16.96 -10.65 6.36
N TYR A 309 -17.28 -11.89 5.97
CA TYR A 309 -16.86 -12.51 4.70
C TYR A 309 -17.79 -12.13 3.53
N ALA A 310 -17.99 -10.82 3.36
CA ALA A 310 -18.93 -10.24 2.40
C ALA A 310 -18.58 -10.55 0.92
N PRO A 311 -19.56 -10.52 0.00
CA PRO A 311 -19.37 -10.82 -1.43
C PRO A 311 -18.21 -10.06 -2.10
N LEU A 312 -18.03 -8.78 -1.75
CA LEU A 312 -16.96 -7.94 -2.29
C LEU A 312 -15.57 -8.56 -2.13
N LYS A 313 -15.33 -9.34 -1.07
CA LYS A 313 -14.03 -9.97 -0.82
C LYS A 313 -13.65 -11.05 -1.84
N ALA A 314 -14.63 -11.69 -2.49
CA ALA A 314 -14.34 -12.67 -3.55
C ALA A 314 -14.01 -12.03 -4.91
N TYR A 315 -14.45 -10.78 -5.13
CA TYR A 315 -14.25 -10.06 -6.40
C TYR A 315 -13.14 -9.00 -6.31
N SER A 316 -12.71 -8.67 -5.10
CA SER A 316 -11.61 -7.75 -4.85
C SER A 316 -10.28 -8.47 -5.02
N THR A 317 -9.30 -7.83 -5.66
CA THR A 317 -7.89 -8.27 -5.63
C THR A 317 -7.24 -8.03 -4.26
N ALA A 318 -7.89 -7.28 -3.37
CA ALA A 318 -7.50 -7.22 -1.97
C ALA A 318 -7.82 -8.52 -1.23
N GLU A 319 -6.98 -8.86 -0.26
CA GLU A 319 -7.04 -10.08 0.53
C GLU A 319 -8.40 -10.31 1.19
N GLY A 320 -8.89 -11.54 1.04
CA GLY A 320 -10.14 -12.01 1.60
C GLY A 320 -10.77 -13.07 0.70
N TYR A 321 -11.93 -13.55 1.11
CA TYR A 321 -12.82 -14.38 0.31
C TYR A 321 -14.25 -14.19 0.79
N PHE A 322 -15.22 -14.59 -0.04
CA PHE A 322 -16.61 -14.70 0.39
C PHE A 322 -16.83 -16.04 1.10
N TRP A 323 -17.63 -16.06 2.17
CA TRP A 323 -18.01 -17.28 2.87
C TRP A 323 -19.51 -17.25 3.18
N GLY A 324 -20.26 -18.05 2.44
CA GLY A 324 -21.72 -18.17 2.53
C GLY A 324 -22.13 -19.47 3.21
N LYS A 325 -23.20 -19.41 4.00
CA LYS A 325 -23.81 -20.55 4.67
C LYS A 325 -24.91 -21.17 3.83
N ASP A 326 -25.10 -22.47 4.04
CA ASP A 326 -26.25 -23.27 3.57
C ASP A 326 -26.60 -23.07 2.08
N PRO A 327 -25.68 -23.41 1.14
CA PRO A 327 -25.94 -23.27 -0.28
C PRO A 327 -26.98 -24.31 -0.74
N VAL A 328 -28.17 -23.83 -1.10
CA VAL A 328 -29.24 -24.66 -1.68
C VAL A 328 -29.37 -24.44 -3.18
N ALA A 329 -29.93 -25.40 -3.91
CA ALA A 329 -30.20 -25.30 -5.32
C ALA A 329 -31.03 -24.03 -5.62
N GLY A 330 -30.56 -23.25 -6.60
CA GLY A 330 -31.12 -21.94 -6.93
C GLY A 330 -30.49 -20.78 -6.17
N SER A 331 -29.61 -21.02 -5.19
CA SER A 331 -28.84 -19.94 -4.56
C SER A 331 -27.93 -19.26 -5.57
N VAL A 332 -27.79 -17.94 -5.45
CA VAL A 332 -27.05 -17.12 -6.41
C VAL A 332 -26.03 -16.22 -5.73
N PHE A 333 -24.92 -16.00 -6.43
CA PHE A 333 -23.98 -14.92 -6.21
C PHE A 333 -23.90 -14.11 -7.51
N SER A 334 -24.28 -12.83 -7.46
CA SER A 334 -24.42 -11.97 -8.63
C SER A 334 -23.48 -10.78 -8.54
N ILE A 335 -22.82 -10.47 -9.65
CA ILE A 335 -21.96 -9.31 -9.86
C ILE A 335 -22.66 -8.46 -10.92
N VAL A 336 -23.06 -7.25 -10.56
CA VAL A 336 -23.73 -6.31 -11.47
C VAL A 336 -22.75 -5.17 -11.75
N PHE A 337 -22.20 -5.10 -12.96
CA PHE A 337 -21.21 -4.07 -13.30
C PHE A 337 -21.83 -2.67 -13.19
N GLN A 338 -21.07 -1.65 -12.84
CA GLN A 338 -21.60 -0.28 -12.88
C GLN A 338 -21.83 0.15 -14.33
N GLN A 339 -20.86 -0.14 -15.21
CA GLN A 339 -20.98 0.01 -16.65
C GLN A 339 -20.89 -1.34 -17.36
N PRO A 340 -21.68 -1.58 -18.43
CA PRO A 340 -21.59 -2.80 -19.22
C PRO A 340 -20.18 -3.00 -19.77
N ALA A 341 -19.67 -4.24 -19.73
CA ALA A 341 -18.31 -4.55 -20.12
C ALA A 341 -18.24 -5.72 -21.11
N ARG A 342 -17.31 -5.66 -22.07
CA ARG A 342 -17.04 -6.79 -22.98
C ARG A 342 -16.10 -7.76 -22.29
N VAL A 343 -16.68 -8.79 -21.67
CA VAL A 343 -15.95 -9.82 -20.93
C VAL A 343 -15.30 -10.81 -21.89
N THR A 344 -13.99 -11.01 -21.75
CA THR A 344 -13.20 -11.92 -22.59
C THR A 344 -12.88 -13.23 -21.88
N ARG A 345 -12.66 -13.16 -20.57
CA ARG A 345 -12.34 -14.32 -19.72
C ARG A 345 -12.97 -14.16 -18.36
N VAL A 346 -13.44 -15.27 -17.80
CA VAL A 346 -13.84 -15.36 -16.40
C VAL A 346 -13.19 -16.59 -15.80
N ARG A 347 -12.62 -16.42 -14.61
CA ARG A 347 -12.13 -17.49 -13.74
C ARG A 347 -12.77 -17.35 -12.36
N VAL A 348 -13.24 -18.45 -11.81
CA VAL A 348 -13.76 -18.52 -10.44
C VAL A 348 -13.12 -19.69 -9.73
N ARG A 349 -12.58 -19.44 -8.53
CA ARG A 349 -12.03 -20.47 -7.64
C ARG A 349 -12.83 -20.49 -6.34
N THR A 350 -13.22 -21.69 -5.91
CA THR A 350 -13.98 -21.91 -4.67
C THR A 350 -13.24 -22.87 -3.74
N GLY A 351 -13.59 -22.84 -2.45
CA GLY A 351 -12.88 -23.55 -1.39
C GLY A 351 -11.64 -22.79 -0.90
N SER A 352 -10.97 -23.32 0.11
CA SER A 352 -9.68 -22.81 0.58
C SER A 352 -8.77 -23.96 1.02
N LYS A 353 -7.46 -23.68 1.20
CA LYS A 353 -6.51 -24.67 1.71
C LYS A 353 -6.83 -25.08 3.15
N GLU A 354 -7.30 -24.15 3.96
CA GLU A 354 -7.65 -24.38 5.37
C GLU A 354 -9.00 -25.10 5.52
N ARG A 355 -9.92 -24.91 4.57
CA ARG A 355 -11.28 -25.50 4.58
C ARG A 355 -11.57 -26.22 3.26
N GLN A 356 -11.00 -27.40 3.13
CA GLN A 356 -11.05 -28.20 1.90
C GLN A 356 -12.45 -28.68 1.50
N GLY A 357 -13.42 -28.65 2.42
CA GLY A 357 -14.81 -29.06 2.17
C GLY A 357 -15.71 -27.95 1.59
N ASP A 358 -15.32 -26.69 1.76
CA ASP A 358 -16.20 -25.53 1.52
C ASP A 358 -16.10 -25.01 0.06
N PHE A 359 -15.96 -25.91 -0.92
CA PHE A 359 -15.95 -25.55 -2.34
C PHE A 359 -17.32 -25.80 -2.98
N LEU A 360 -17.56 -25.19 -4.14
CA LEU A 360 -18.80 -25.37 -4.88
C LEU A 360 -18.83 -26.76 -5.54
N ARG A 361 -19.72 -27.64 -5.05
CA ARG A 361 -19.85 -29.02 -5.56
C ARG A 361 -20.56 -29.08 -6.92
N ALA A 362 -21.57 -28.23 -7.12
CA ALA A 362 -22.36 -28.19 -8.34
C ALA A 362 -22.93 -26.78 -8.55
N GLY A 363 -22.51 -26.15 -9.64
CA GLY A 363 -23.02 -24.85 -10.04
C GLY A 363 -22.67 -24.52 -11.48
N VAL A 364 -23.24 -23.42 -11.96
CA VAL A 364 -22.99 -22.87 -13.30
C VAL A 364 -22.57 -21.41 -13.21
N LEU A 365 -21.73 -20.99 -14.15
CA LEU A 365 -21.47 -19.57 -14.40
C LEU A 365 -22.38 -19.09 -15.53
N GLU A 366 -23.07 -17.98 -15.33
CA GLU A 366 -23.99 -17.37 -16.28
C GLU A 366 -23.61 -15.91 -16.51
N LEU A 367 -23.71 -15.45 -17.77
CA LEU A 367 -23.53 -14.04 -18.13
C LEU A 367 -24.88 -13.42 -18.48
N GLY A 368 -25.13 -12.25 -17.92
CA GLY A 368 -26.41 -11.56 -17.95
C GLY A 368 -26.40 -10.27 -18.75
N GLN A 369 -27.53 -9.98 -19.40
CA GLN A 369 -27.84 -8.75 -20.12
C GLN A 369 -29.22 -8.23 -19.70
N ARG A 370 -29.51 -6.95 -20.00
CA ARG A 370 -30.78 -6.29 -19.65
C ARG A 370 -30.98 -6.21 -18.14
N ARG A 371 -30.22 -5.32 -17.49
CA ARG A 371 -30.34 -5.04 -16.06
C ARG A 371 -31.76 -4.62 -15.68
N TRP A 372 -32.25 -5.15 -14.56
CA TRP A 372 -33.53 -4.75 -14.00
C TRP A 372 -33.51 -3.30 -13.49
N ALA A 373 -34.71 -2.71 -13.39
CA ALA A 373 -34.88 -1.33 -12.93
C ALA A 373 -34.37 -1.13 -11.49
N ASP A 374 -34.41 -2.17 -10.66
CA ASP A 374 -33.88 -2.19 -9.28
C ASP A 374 -32.35 -2.28 -9.20
N ARG A 375 -31.67 -2.54 -10.33
CA ARG A 375 -30.22 -2.71 -10.48
C ARG A 375 -29.61 -3.86 -9.66
N GLN A 376 -30.41 -4.84 -9.23
CA GLN A 376 -29.91 -5.95 -8.42
C GLN A 376 -29.61 -7.22 -9.24
N ASP A 377 -30.20 -7.34 -10.42
CA ASP A 377 -29.99 -8.50 -11.30
C ASP A 377 -30.20 -8.15 -12.78
N CYS A 378 -29.98 -9.13 -13.66
CA CYS A 378 -30.28 -9.08 -15.09
C CYS A 378 -31.48 -9.99 -15.44
N SER A 379 -32.27 -9.61 -16.44
CA SER A 379 -33.45 -10.38 -16.82
C SER A 379 -33.15 -11.57 -17.73
N ALA A 380 -32.01 -11.56 -18.42
CA ALA A 380 -31.66 -12.56 -19.42
C ALA A 380 -30.24 -13.08 -19.15
N TYR A 381 -30.13 -14.40 -18.94
CA TYR A 381 -28.86 -15.06 -18.64
C TYR A 381 -28.54 -16.15 -19.66
N THR A 382 -27.27 -16.27 -20.03
CA THR A 382 -26.75 -17.35 -20.86
C THR A 382 -25.72 -18.13 -20.06
N SER A 383 -25.88 -19.46 -19.98
CA SER A 383 -24.97 -20.34 -19.26
C SER A 383 -23.65 -20.51 -20.01
N MET A 384 -22.54 -20.22 -19.33
CA MET A 384 -21.18 -20.33 -19.86
C MET A 384 -20.51 -21.66 -19.48
N GLY A 385 -21.15 -22.49 -18.66
CA GLY A 385 -20.66 -23.82 -18.30
C GLY A 385 -20.78 -24.11 -16.81
N THR A 386 -20.38 -25.32 -16.46
CA THR A 386 -20.44 -25.87 -15.10
C THR A 386 -19.11 -25.75 -14.38
N PHE A 387 -19.15 -25.69 -13.06
CA PHE A 387 -17.96 -25.79 -12.23
C PHE A 387 -17.44 -27.23 -12.19
N GLU A 388 -16.12 -27.39 -12.30
CA GLU A 388 -15.43 -28.67 -12.15
C GLU A 388 -14.52 -28.63 -10.92
N LYS A 389 -14.79 -29.50 -9.94
CA LYS A 389 -14.06 -29.56 -8.67
C LYS A 389 -13.89 -28.17 -8.02
N GLY A 390 -14.97 -27.38 -8.01
CA GLY A 390 -14.98 -26.03 -7.42
C GLY A 390 -14.30 -24.94 -8.25
N THR A 391 -13.88 -25.22 -9.49
CA THR A 391 -13.26 -24.22 -10.36
C THR A 391 -14.06 -24.04 -11.64
N PHE A 392 -14.11 -22.80 -12.14
CA PHE A 392 -14.58 -22.47 -13.48
C PHE A 392 -13.53 -21.58 -14.15
N GLU A 393 -13.16 -21.86 -15.40
CA GLU A 393 -12.36 -20.94 -16.21
C GLU A 393 -12.77 -21.04 -17.67
N ARG A 394 -13.04 -19.90 -18.31
CA ARG A 394 -13.37 -19.85 -19.74
C ARG A 394 -12.84 -18.59 -20.40
N TRP A 395 -12.27 -18.77 -21.60
CA TRP A 395 -11.76 -17.74 -22.49
C TRP A 395 -12.68 -17.53 -23.70
N GLY A 396 -12.48 -16.44 -24.43
CA GLY A 396 -13.19 -16.16 -25.69
C GLY A 396 -14.67 -15.84 -25.48
N LEU A 397 -15.03 -15.36 -24.28
CA LEU A 397 -16.42 -15.09 -23.91
C LEU A 397 -17.04 -13.96 -24.74
N GLU A 398 -16.21 -13.08 -25.32
CA GLU A 398 -16.62 -12.00 -26.22
C GLU A 398 -17.22 -12.51 -27.54
N LYS A 399 -16.92 -13.76 -27.92
CA LYS A 399 -17.51 -14.41 -29.11
C LYS A 399 -18.87 -15.02 -28.79
N ALA A 400 -19.06 -15.50 -27.57
CA ALA A 400 -20.33 -16.06 -27.11
C ALA A 400 -21.34 -14.97 -26.74
N MET A 401 -20.85 -13.82 -26.27
CA MET A 401 -21.64 -12.66 -25.89
C MET A 401 -21.28 -11.45 -26.77
N PRO A 402 -21.94 -11.27 -27.94
CA PRO A 402 -21.60 -10.20 -28.87
C PRO A 402 -21.89 -8.80 -28.31
N ASN A 403 -22.91 -8.66 -27.45
CA ASN A 403 -23.20 -7.40 -26.75
C ASN A 403 -22.53 -7.37 -25.38
N PRO A 404 -22.18 -6.18 -24.85
CA PRO A 404 -21.61 -6.02 -23.51
C PRO A 404 -22.41 -6.75 -22.43
N VAL A 405 -21.69 -7.36 -21.50
CA VAL A 405 -22.24 -8.05 -20.33
C VAL A 405 -22.56 -7.02 -19.27
N GLU A 406 -23.71 -7.18 -18.62
CA GLU A 406 -24.15 -6.31 -17.52
C GLU A 406 -24.07 -6.99 -16.16
N CYS A 407 -24.26 -8.32 -16.11
CA CYS A 407 -24.19 -9.11 -14.89
C CYS A 407 -23.40 -10.41 -15.09
N VAL A 408 -22.74 -10.88 -14.03
CA VAL A 408 -22.14 -12.22 -13.94
C VAL A 408 -22.75 -12.93 -12.75
N ARG A 409 -23.25 -14.15 -12.94
CA ARG A 409 -23.94 -14.91 -11.89
C ARG A 409 -23.37 -16.30 -11.72
N ILE A 410 -23.06 -16.66 -10.48
CA ILE A 410 -22.79 -18.04 -10.07
C ILE A 410 -24.08 -18.56 -9.47
N ARG A 411 -24.60 -19.66 -10.00
CA ARG A 411 -25.83 -20.29 -9.51
C ARG A 411 -25.56 -21.71 -9.05
N VAL A 412 -25.92 -22.00 -7.80
CA VAL A 412 -25.86 -23.33 -7.21
C VAL A 412 -26.92 -24.20 -7.87
N THR A 413 -26.55 -25.36 -8.38
CA THR A 413 -27.47 -26.26 -9.11
C THR A 413 -27.91 -27.48 -8.31
N ARG A 414 -27.25 -27.76 -7.18
CA ARG A 414 -27.61 -28.85 -6.27
C ARG A 414 -27.27 -28.42 -4.84
N ASP A 415 -28.12 -28.83 -3.90
CA ASP A 415 -27.90 -28.63 -2.47
C ASP A 415 -26.55 -29.20 -2.02
N GLN A 416 -25.91 -28.51 -1.08
CA GLN A 416 -24.76 -29.02 -0.35
C GLN A 416 -24.86 -28.64 1.13
N SER A 417 -24.42 -29.55 2.01
CA SER A 417 -24.42 -29.31 3.46
C SER A 417 -23.26 -28.44 3.90
N GLU A 418 -22.14 -28.48 3.18
CA GLU A 418 -20.98 -27.64 3.46
C GLU A 418 -21.23 -26.21 3.01
N TRP A 419 -20.66 -25.26 3.77
CA TRP A 419 -20.66 -23.86 3.42
C TRP A 419 -19.88 -23.61 2.12
N LEU A 420 -20.05 -22.43 1.52
CA LEU A 420 -19.41 -22.09 0.26
C LEU A 420 -18.42 -20.95 0.45
N ILE A 421 -17.15 -21.25 0.22
CA ILE A 421 -16.09 -20.25 0.03
C ILE A 421 -15.95 -19.96 -1.45
N ILE A 422 -16.05 -18.69 -1.84
CA ILE A 422 -15.58 -18.22 -3.14
C ILE A 422 -14.28 -17.47 -2.90
N GLN A 423 -13.17 -18.09 -3.27
CA GLN A 423 -11.82 -17.63 -3.03
C GLN A 423 -11.46 -16.44 -3.92
N SER A 424 -11.76 -16.53 -5.21
CA SER A 424 -11.56 -15.44 -6.17
C SER A 424 -12.53 -15.52 -7.34
N ILE A 425 -12.91 -14.36 -7.85
CA ILE A 425 -13.64 -14.15 -9.10
C ILE A 425 -12.83 -13.14 -9.90
N ASP A 426 -12.26 -13.61 -10.99
CA ASP A 426 -11.34 -12.88 -11.84
C ASP A 426 -11.99 -12.69 -13.22
N ILE A 427 -12.14 -11.44 -13.64
CA ILE A 427 -12.80 -11.05 -14.89
C ILE A 427 -11.84 -10.18 -15.70
N TRP A 428 -11.61 -10.58 -16.95
CA TRP A 428 -10.88 -9.79 -17.92
C TRP A 428 -11.83 -9.25 -18.98
N THR A 429 -11.54 -8.05 -19.44
CA THR A 429 -12.34 -7.31 -20.40
C THR A 429 -11.48 -6.83 -21.55
N THR A 430 -12.08 -6.53 -22.70
CA THR A 430 -11.37 -5.72 -23.69
C THR A 430 -11.29 -4.30 -23.14
N ALA A 431 -10.08 -3.72 -23.08
CA ALA A 431 -9.92 -2.30 -22.78
C ALA A 431 -10.88 -1.49 -23.65
N GLY A 432 -11.69 -0.62 -23.01
CA GLY A 432 -12.49 0.35 -23.73
C GLY A 432 -11.55 1.14 -24.64
N THR A 433 -11.93 1.23 -25.92
CA THR A 433 -11.27 2.14 -26.86
C THR A 433 -11.60 3.57 -26.50
#